data_AF-A0A357YZM0-F1
#
_entry.id   AF-A0A357YZM0-F1
#
_cell.length_a   1.000
_cell.length_b   1.000
_cell.length_c   1.000
_cell.angle_alpha   90.00
_cell.angle_beta   90.00
_cell.angle_gamma   90.00
#
_symmetry.space_group_name_H-M   'P 1'
#
loop_
_entity.id
_entity.type
_entity.pdbx_description
1 polymer ?
#
loop_
_entity_poly.entity_id
_entity_poly.type
_entity_poly.pdbx_seq_one_letter_code
_entity_poly.pdbx_strand_id
1 'polypeptide(L)'
;MKTAKLTIGIISIVLALIVLFQSCAAGIGSALANNAKDTSGGAGVFVAILLIVAGIIGIAARASKGGTIAATIVYAIAGITGVATTGIFKDLLVWGILSFIFAVIFAISIFKQDYGDKKTEPPKQNP
;
A
#
# COMPACT_ATOMS: atom_id res chain seq x y z
N MET A 1 -1.73 -17.90 4.58
CA MET A 1 -1.87 -16.55 3.95
C MET A 1 -0.59 -16.00 3.30
N LYS A 2 0.48 -16.79 3.15
CA LYS A 2 1.74 -16.32 2.53
C LYS A 2 1.58 -16.02 1.04
N THR A 3 0.82 -16.84 0.31
CA THR A 3 0.51 -16.64 -1.12
C THR A 3 -0.40 -15.43 -1.31
N ALA A 4 -1.47 -15.31 -0.52
CA ALA A 4 -2.40 -14.17 -0.58
C ALA A 4 -1.70 -12.82 -0.37
N LYS A 5 -0.79 -12.72 0.61
CA LYS A 5 -0.01 -11.49 0.85
C LYS A 5 0.93 -11.14 -0.31
N LEU A 6 1.52 -12.15 -0.96
CA LEU A 6 2.32 -11.92 -2.17
C LEU A 6 1.44 -11.45 -3.33
N THR A 7 0.31 -12.10 -3.58
CA THR A 7 -0.61 -11.71 -4.66
C THR A 7 -1.14 -10.30 -4.44
N ILE A 8 -1.58 -9.95 -3.23
CA ILE A 8 -2.07 -8.60 -2.90
C ILE A 8 -0.95 -7.56 -3.04
N GLY A 9 0.27 -7.88 -2.60
CA GLY A 9 1.41 -6.98 -2.75
C GLY A 9 1.74 -6.68 -4.22
N ILE A 10 1.73 -7.71 -5.09
CA ILE A 10 1.96 -7.53 -6.53
C ILE A 10 0.83 -6.72 -7.16
N ILE A 11 -0.42 -7.06 -6.85
CA ILE A 11 -1.60 -6.34 -7.33
C ILE A 11 -1.53 -4.86 -6.93
N SER A 12 -1.16 -4.56 -5.68
CA SER A 12 -1.01 -3.20 -5.18
C SER A 12 0.02 -2.39 -5.95
N ILE A 13 1.18 -2.99 -6.28
CA ILE A 13 2.21 -2.33 -7.08
C ILE A 13 1.68 -1.99 -8.48
N VAL A 14 0.97 -2.93 -9.12
CA VAL A 14 0.37 -2.69 -10.45
C VAL A 14 -0.68 -1.58 -10.39
N LEU A 15 -1.54 -1.60 -9.37
CA LEU A 15 -2.55 -0.55 -9.15
C LEU A 15 -1.91 0.82 -8.92
N ALA A 16 -0.80 0.89 -8.18
CA ALA A 16 -0.08 2.14 -7.95
C ALA A 16 0.47 2.75 -9.25
N LEU A 17 0.89 1.93 -10.22
CA LEU A 17 1.29 2.44 -11.54
C LEU A 17 0.10 3.10 -12.25
N ILE A 18 -1.10 2.51 -12.17
CA ILE A 18 -2.32 3.08 -12.74
C ILE A 18 -2.64 4.43 -12.06
N VAL A 19 -2.57 4.50 -10.73
CA VAL A 19 -2.75 5.74 -9.95
C VAL A 19 -1.76 6.81 -10.42
N LEU A 20 -0.50 6.43 -10.65
CA LEU A 20 0.55 7.36 -11.05
C LEU A 20 0.26 7.97 -12.43
N PHE A 21 -0.16 7.16 -13.41
CA PHE A 21 -0.59 7.66 -14.72
C PHE A 21 -1.83 8.54 -14.64
N GLN A 22 -2.83 8.17 -13.82
CA GLN A 22 -4.04 8.98 -13.60
C GLN A 22 -3.70 10.32 -12.92
N SER A 23 -2.76 10.30 -11.98
CA SER A 23 -2.31 11.51 -11.26
C SER A 23 -1.51 12.45 -12.16
N CYS A 24 -0.70 11.92 -13.07
CA CYS A 24 -0.03 12.71 -14.10
C CYS A 24 -1.06 13.36 -15.05
N ALA A 25 -2.09 12.61 -15.47
CA ALA A 25 -3.17 13.14 -16.30
C ALA A 25 -3.97 14.23 -15.56
N ALA A 26 -4.29 14.02 -14.28
CA ALA A 26 -4.94 15.01 -13.43
C ALA A 26 -4.07 16.27 -13.24
N GLY A 27 -2.76 16.10 -13.03
CA GLY A 27 -1.81 17.21 -12.91
C GLY A 27 -1.71 18.05 -14.18
N ILE A 28 -1.63 17.40 -15.35
CA ILE A 28 -1.65 18.09 -16.65
C ILE A 28 -3.00 18.78 -16.87
N GLY A 29 -4.11 18.11 -16.54
CA GLY A 29 -5.46 18.67 -16.64
C GLY A 29 -5.64 19.93 -15.80
N SER A 30 -5.18 19.92 -14.55
CA SER A 30 -5.22 21.09 -13.67
C SER A 30 -4.30 22.22 -14.14
N ALA A 31 -3.12 21.90 -14.68
CA ALA A 31 -2.20 22.88 -15.26
C ALA A 31 -2.80 23.56 -16.50
N LEU A 32 -3.43 22.79 -17.39
CA LEU A 32 -4.09 23.33 -18.59
C LEU A 32 -5.33 24.17 -18.23
N ALA A 33 -6.07 23.75 -17.21
CA ALA A 33 -7.24 24.47 -16.72
C ALA A 33 -6.90 25.74 -15.90
N ASN A 34 -5.61 26.10 -15.72
CA ASN A 34 -5.14 27.20 -14.87
C ASN A 34 -5.70 27.16 -13.43
N ASN A 35 -6.08 25.98 -12.94
CA ASN A 35 -6.62 25.79 -11.60
C ASN A 35 -5.48 25.43 -10.64
N ALA A 36 -4.74 26.45 -10.19
CA ALA A 36 -3.62 26.29 -9.26
C ALA A 36 -4.01 25.79 -7.84
N LYS A 37 -5.31 25.65 -7.55
CA LYS A 37 -5.81 25.13 -6.26
C LYS A 37 -5.89 23.60 -6.21
N ASP A 38 -5.75 22.93 -7.34
CA ASP A 38 -5.91 21.48 -7.42
C ASP A 38 -4.61 20.75 -7.09
N THR A 39 -4.47 20.33 -5.83
CA THR A 39 -3.33 19.51 -5.36
C THR A 39 -3.54 18.01 -5.61
N SER A 40 -4.62 17.63 -6.29
CA SER A 40 -5.01 16.23 -6.54
C SER A 40 -3.94 15.42 -7.29
N GLY A 41 -3.26 16.02 -8.28
CA GLY A 41 -2.20 15.36 -9.03
C GLY A 41 -0.98 14.99 -8.15
N GLY A 42 -0.56 15.90 -7.27
CA GLY A 42 0.55 15.63 -6.34
C GLY A 42 0.17 14.62 -5.26
N ALA A 43 -1.06 14.71 -4.76
CA ALA A 43 -1.57 13.79 -3.75
C ALA A 43 -1.68 12.34 -4.26
N GLY A 44 -2.13 12.16 -5.51
CA GLY A 44 -2.20 10.84 -6.11
C GLY A 44 -0.84 10.20 -6.38
N VAL A 45 0.17 10.99 -6.76
CA VAL A 45 1.56 10.51 -6.83
C VAL A 45 2.06 10.07 -5.46
N PHE A 46 1.75 10.83 -4.41
CA PHE A 46 2.13 10.47 -3.05
C PHE A 46 1.45 9.17 -2.57
N VAL A 47 0.15 9.01 -2.85
CA VAL A 47 -0.59 7.76 -2.57
C VAL A 47 -0.01 6.58 -3.35
N ALA A 48 0.37 6.77 -4.62
CA ALA A 48 0.99 5.74 -5.44
C ALA A 48 2.33 5.26 -4.83
N ILE A 49 3.17 6.19 -4.36
CA ILE A 49 4.44 5.84 -3.70
C ILE A 49 4.18 5.02 -2.43
N LEU A 50 3.21 5.44 -1.60
CA LEU A 50 2.85 4.70 -0.40
C LEU A 50 2.32 3.29 -0.70
N LEU A 51 1.51 3.14 -1.75
CA LEU A 51 1.02 1.83 -2.21
C LEU A 51 2.15 0.92 -2.67
N ILE A 52 3.13 1.44 -3.41
CA ILE A 52 4.32 0.69 -3.83
C ILE A 52 5.12 0.23 -2.60
N VAL A 53 5.39 1.15 -1.66
CA VAL A 53 6.13 0.83 -0.42
C VAL A 53 5.39 -0.23 0.39
N ALA A 54 4.08 -0.07 0.59
CA ALA A 54 3.25 -1.04 1.30
C ALA A 54 3.22 -2.41 0.59
N GLY A 55 3.16 -2.43 -0.74
CA GLY A 55 3.23 -3.63 -1.56
C GLY A 55 4.56 -4.37 -1.40
N ILE A 56 5.69 -3.65 -1.48
CA ILE A 56 7.04 -4.22 -1.30
C ILE A 56 7.19 -4.79 0.11
N ILE A 57 6.80 -4.05 1.16
CA ILE A 57 6.85 -4.55 2.55
C ILE A 57 5.95 -5.79 2.68
N GLY A 58 4.76 -5.76 2.08
CA GLY A 58 3.83 -6.88 2.08
C GLY A 58 4.38 -8.15 1.41
N ILE A 59 5.24 -8.01 0.41
CA ILE A 59 5.94 -9.12 -0.27
C ILE A 59 7.17 -9.56 0.52
N ALA A 60 8.10 -8.64 0.80
CA ALA A 60 9.39 -8.92 1.40
C ALA A 60 9.26 -9.41 2.85
N ALA A 61 8.35 -8.79 3.61
CA ALA A 61 8.17 -9.06 5.03
C ALA A 61 6.94 -9.94 5.32
N ARG A 62 6.41 -10.64 4.31
CA ARG A 62 5.24 -11.55 4.42
C ARG A 62 5.36 -12.65 5.47
N ALA A 63 6.60 -13.02 5.80
CA ALA A 63 6.94 -14.07 6.76
C ALA A 63 7.08 -13.56 8.20
N SER A 64 7.09 -12.24 8.44
CA SER A 64 7.30 -11.63 9.76
C SER A 64 6.04 -10.91 10.26
N LYS A 65 5.76 -11.02 11.58
CA LYS A 65 4.67 -10.28 12.24
C LYS A 65 4.85 -8.78 12.05
N GLY A 66 6.03 -8.27 12.43
CA GLY A 66 6.37 -6.85 12.32
C GLY A 66 6.26 -6.33 10.89
N GLY A 67 6.68 -7.13 9.91
CA GLY A 67 6.53 -6.81 8.50
C GLY A 67 5.09 -6.64 8.04
N THR A 68 4.20 -7.53 8.49
CA THR A 68 2.78 -7.46 8.14
C THR A 68 2.10 -6.27 8.83
N ILE A 69 2.50 -5.95 10.07
CA ILE A 69 2.05 -4.75 10.80
C ILE A 69 2.49 -3.48 10.07
N ALA A 70 3.76 -3.39 9.69
CA ALA A 70 4.29 -2.25 8.95
C ALA A 70 3.53 -2.03 7.63
N ALA A 71 3.32 -3.09 6.83
CA ALA A 71 2.52 -2.99 5.60
C ALA A 71 1.09 -2.48 5.88
N THR A 72 0.44 -2.97 6.95
CA THR A 72 -0.90 -2.53 7.36
C THR A 72 -0.94 -1.03 7.65
N ILE A 73 0.03 -0.53 8.41
CA ILE A 73 0.10 0.90 8.77
C ILE A 73 0.32 1.75 7.53
N VAL A 74 1.22 1.35 6.62
CA VAL A 74 1.49 2.11 5.39
C VAL A 74 0.26 2.13 4.48
N TYR A 75 -0.47 1.02 4.34
CA TYR A 75 -1.74 1.00 3.61
C TYR A 75 -2.82 1.89 4.25
N ALA A 76 -2.89 1.93 5.58
CA ALA A 76 -3.82 2.80 6.29
C ALA A 76 -3.49 4.28 6.06
N ILE A 77 -2.21 4.66 6.12
CA ILE A 77 -1.76 6.03 5.81
C ILE A 77 -2.08 6.38 4.36
N ALA A 78 -1.79 5.48 3.41
CA ALA A 78 -2.14 5.67 2.00
C ALA A 78 -3.66 5.89 1.81
N GLY A 79 -4.48 5.13 2.54
CA GLY A 79 -5.94 5.29 2.55
C GLY A 79 -6.38 6.64 3.10
N ILE A 80 -5.84 7.06 4.25
CA ILE A 80 -6.13 8.36 4.86
C ILE A 80 -5.74 9.48 3.90
N THR A 81 -4.54 9.45 3.32
CA THR A 81 -4.10 10.47 2.37
C THR A 81 -4.95 10.46 1.11
N GLY A 82 -5.32 9.29 0.58
CA GLY A 82 -6.20 9.17 -0.58
C GLY A 82 -7.56 9.82 -0.35
N VAL A 83 -8.18 9.59 0.81
CA VAL A 83 -9.49 10.18 1.14
C VAL A 83 -9.38 11.65 1.55
N ALA A 84 -8.35 12.04 2.31
CA ALA A 84 -8.19 13.40 2.82
C ALA A 84 -7.87 14.43 1.73
N THR A 85 -7.29 13.98 0.61
CA THR A 85 -6.90 14.87 -0.50
C THR A 85 -7.86 14.79 -1.69
N THR A 86 -9.07 14.30 -1.46
CA THR A 86 -10.14 14.24 -2.47
C THR A 86 -10.58 15.64 -2.88
N GLY A 87 -9.96 16.16 -3.95
CA GLY A 87 -10.38 17.39 -4.61
C GLY A 87 -11.46 17.11 -5.68
N ILE A 88 -11.31 17.71 -6.86
CA ILE A 88 -12.21 17.54 -8.02
C ILE A 88 -12.21 16.09 -8.56
N PHE A 89 -11.11 15.38 -8.35
CA PHE A 89 -10.83 14.07 -8.92
C PHE A 89 -11.31 12.95 -7.99
N LYS A 90 -12.37 12.25 -8.42
CA LYS A 90 -13.02 11.17 -7.64
C LYS A 90 -12.22 9.87 -7.62
N ASP A 91 -11.28 9.69 -8.54
CA ASP A 91 -10.40 8.51 -8.56
C ASP A 91 -9.60 8.39 -7.26
N LEU A 92 -9.10 9.49 -6.71
CA LEU A 92 -8.31 9.47 -5.47
C LEU A 92 -9.11 8.93 -4.27
N LEU A 93 -10.42 9.17 -4.24
CA LEU A 93 -11.33 8.61 -3.24
C LEU A 93 -11.40 7.08 -3.36
N VAL A 94 -11.55 6.57 -4.57
CA VAL A 94 -11.61 5.13 -4.86
C VAL A 94 -10.30 4.46 -4.46
N TRP A 95 -9.16 5.09 -4.77
CA TRP A 95 -7.83 4.60 -4.39
C TRP A 95 -7.62 4.61 -2.87
N GLY A 96 -8.10 5.63 -2.17
CA GLY A 96 -8.07 5.70 -0.72
C GLY A 96 -8.87 4.56 -0.07
N ILE A 97 -10.10 4.33 -0.52
CA ILE A 97 -10.94 3.23 -0.03
C ILE A 97 -10.29 1.87 -0.32
N LEU A 98 -9.75 1.68 -1.54
CA LEU A 98 -9.07 0.43 -1.90
C LEU A 98 -7.84 0.16 -1.00
N SER A 99 -7.08 1.21 -0.68
CA SER A 99 -5.94 1.12 0.25
C SER A 99 -6.40 0.69 1.65
N PHE A 100 -7.54 1.19 2.13
CA PHE A 100 -8.14 0.72 3.38
C PHE A 100 -8.54 -0.75 3.34
N ILE A 101 -9.10 -1.23 2.23
CA ILE A 101 -9.43 -2.65 2.06
C ILE A 101 -8.17 -3.51 2.18
N PHE A 102 -7.07 -3.11 1.54
CA PHE A 102 -5.79 -3.81 1.68
C PHE A 102 -5.26 -3.77 3.11
N ALA A 103 -5.38 -2.63 3.81
CA ALA A 103 -5.02 -2.53 5.22
C ALA A 103 -5.81 -3.53 6.08
N VAL A 104 -7.13 -3.62 5.90
CA VAL A 104 -7.98 -4.56 6.66
C VAL A 104 -7.60 -6.01 6.37
N ILE A 105 -7.37 -6.37 5.11
CA ILE A 105 -6.96 -7.74 4.75
C ILE A 105 -5.61 -8.09 5.38
N PHE A 106 -4.66 -7.15 5.39
CA PHE A 106 -3.38 -7.32 6.06
C PHE A 106 -3.53 -7.40 7.59
N ALA A 107 -4.44 -6.61 8.18
CA ALA A 107 -4.75 -6.66 9.60
C ALA A 107 -5.32 -8.02 10.03
N ILE A 108 -6.34 -8.51 9.31
CA ILE A 108 -6.90 -9.87 9.52
C ILE A 108 -5.80 -10.92 9.32
N SER A 109 -4.88 -10.68 8.38
CA SER A 109 -3.76 -11.58 8.13
C SER A 109 -2.79 -11.70 9.31
N ILE A 110 -2.69 -10.69 10.17
CA ILE A 110 -1.86 -10.72 11.38
C ILE A 110 -2.46 -11.69 12.40
N PHE A 111 -3.78 -11.66 12.58
CA PHE A 111 -4.48 -12.50 13.57
C PHE A 111 -4.59 -13.96 13.13
N LYS A 112 -4.77 -14.22 11.83
CA LYS A 112 -4.95 -15.60 11.31
C LYS A 112 -3.65 -16.29 10.91
N GLN A 113 -2.51 -15.60 10.84
CA GLN A 113 -1.25 -16.24 10.47
C GLN A 113 -0.50 -16.67 11.72
N ASP A 114 -0.18 -17.96 11.80
CA ASP A 114 0.79 -18.47 12.77
C ASP A 114 2.20 -18.11 12.26
N TYR A 115 2.82 -17.16 12.94
CA TYR A 115 4.20 -16.78 12.70
C TYR A 115 5.06 -17.64 13.59
N GLY A 116 5.12 -18.94 13.27
CA GLY A 116 5.88 -19.92 14.03
C GLY A 116 7.26 -19.35 14.37
N ASP A 117 7.54 -19.31 15.68
CA ASP A 117 8.81 -18.89 16.23
C ASP A 117 9.89 -19.73 15.54
N LYS A 118 10.76 -19.09 14.77
CA LYS A 118 11.99 -19.75 14.37
C LYS A 118 12.81 -19.88 15.65
N LYS A 119 12.53 -20.92 16.43
CA LYS A 119 13.50 -21.43 17.40
C LYS A 119 14.75 -21.69 16.58
N THR A 120 15.74 -20.83 16.76
CA THR A 120 17.12 -21.09 16.40
C THR A 120 17.48 -22.42 17.04
N GLU A 121 17.43 -23.51 16.26
CA GLU A 121 18.10 -24.73 16.68
C GLU A 121 19.56 -24.34 16.96
N PRO A 122 20.09 -24.57 18.17
CA PRO A 122 21.48 -24.28 18.44
C PRO A 122 22.34 -25.05 17.41
N PRO A 123 23.45 -24.46 16.94
CA PRO A 123 24.31 -25.13 15.97
C PRO A 123 24.66 -26.51 16.53
N LYS A 124 24.35 -27.56 15.77
CA LYS A 124 24.73 -28.93 16.11
C LYS A 124 26.24 -28.96 16.29
N GLN A 125 26.70 -29.02 17.54
CA GLN A 125 28.07 -29.42 17.85
C GLN A 125 28.19 -30.87 17.41
N ASN A 126 28.82 -31.08 16.25
CA ASN A 126 29.26 -32.41 15.85
C ASN A 126 30.40 -32.86 16.78
N PRO A 127 30.41 -34.15 17.20
CA PRO A 127 31.49 -34.73 18.00
C PRO A 127 32.81 -34.85 17.23
#